data_AF-A0A2V7WYS5-F1
#
_entry.id   AF-A0A2V7WYS5-F1
#
_cell.length_a   1.000
_cell.length_b   1.000
_cell.length_c   1.000
_cell.angle_alpha   90.00
_cell.angle_beta   90.00
_cell.angle_gamma   90.00
#
_symmetry.space_group_name_H-M   'P 1'
#
loop_
_entity.id
_entity.type
_entity.pdbx_description
1 polymer ?
#
loop_
_entity_poly.entity_id
_entity_poly.type
_entity_poly.pdbx_seq_one_letter_code
_entity_poly.pdbx_strand_id
1 'polypeptide(L)'
;SSWRFTSGQSYVVVDPGDCPEVKRQELVTDERYRQLREKFPRLRASMGAEAIKELLRRVDVEKDAVELRDKMRTETSVQKKIKYAKRLKVVEAFRKSGNKPEWMILDVIPVIPPELRPLVPLDGGRFATSDLNDLYRRVINRNNRLKKLIELRAPDVIVRNEKRMLQEAVDALFDNGRRGRVLRGANNRPLKSLSDTLKGKQGRFRQNLLGKRVDYSGRSVIVVGPELKLHQCGLPKKMALELFKPFIYSKLEKEGLVTTIKAAKEMVEQQRPEVWDFLEDVIREHPVLLNRAPTLHRLGIQAFEPILVEGKAIKIHPLVCTAFNADFDGDQMAVHVPLSPEAQIEASVLMLSSNNILSPASGQPIAVPSQDIVLGCYYLTKEKKGTKGEGRAFAGMNDVILALEHGEVETLTPVRLMYTGELIDLTTVYDDQDVIHTEVQNVKNQIINTTVGRVVL
;
A
#
# COMPACT_ATOMS: atom_id res chain seq x y z
N SER A 1 -10.94 36.00 14.90
CA SER A 1 -12.23 36.69 15.06
C SER A 1 -13.38 35.73 15.38
N SER A 2 -13.59 34.64 14.63
CA SER A 2 -14.70 33.69 14.89
C SER A 2 -14.68 32.99 16.26
N TRP A 3 -13.49 32.75 16.83
CA TRP A 3 -13.36 32.05 18.12
C TRP A 3 -13.79 32.89 19.33
N ARG A 4 -13.59 34.23 19.30
CA ARG A 4 -14.05 35.14 20.36
C ARG A 4 -15.59 35.19 20.45
N PHE A 5 -16.25 34.92 19.34
CA PHE A 5 -17.70 34.88 19.24
C PHE A 5 -18.29 33.57 19.76
N THR A 6 -17.72 32.43 19.36
CA THR A 6 -18.16 31.10 19.84
C THR A 6 -17.80 30.83 21.31
N SER A 7 -16.77 31.51 21.85
CA SER A 7 -16.39 31.41 23.26
C SER A 7 -17.19 32.33 24.20
N GLY A 8 -18.13 33.12 23.67
CA GLY A 8 -19.06 33.94 24.46
C GLY A 8 -18.53 35.30 24.91
N GLN A 9 -17.54 35.88 24.24
CA GLN A 9 -16.94 37.18 24.61
C GLN A 9 -17.56 38.38 23.89
N SER A 10 -18.39 38.18 22.87
CA SER A 10 -19.03 39.27 22.11
C SER A 10 -20.39 38.83 21.56
N TYR A 11 -21.32 39.78 21.45
CA TYR A 11 -22.65 39.56 20.86
C TYR A 11 -22.61 39.91 19.37
N VAL A 12 -23.47 39.25 18.59
CA VAL A 12 -23.70 39.62 17.20
C VAL A 12 -25.13 40.08 17.07
N VAL A 13 -25.33 41.20 16.37
CA VAL A 13 -26.66 41.71 16.07
C VAL A 13 -27.31 40.79 15.05
N VAL A 14 -28.30 40.02 15.51
CA VAL A 14 -29.13 39.17 14.65
C VAL A 14 -30.20 40.01 13.98
N ASP A 15 -30.82 40.91 14.77
CA ASP A 15 -31.87 41.81 14.33
C ASP A 15 -31.65 43.20 14.93
N PRO A 16 -31.32 44.23 14.11
CA PRO A 16 -31.12 45.58 14.61
C PRO A 16 -32.42 46.27 15.06
N GLY A 17 -33.60 45.76 14.67
CA GLY A 17 -34.88 46.39 14.96
C GLY A 17 -34.92 47.83 14.44
N ASP A 18 -35.29 48.77 15.31
CA ASP A 18 -35.42 50.20 15.01
C ASP A 18 -34.14 51.01 15.32
N CYS A 19 -33.04 50.35 15.66
CA CYS A 19 -31.79 51.02 16.04
C CYS A 19 -30.95 51.39 14.81
N PRO A 20 -30.70 52.69 14.53
CA PRO A 20 -29.88 53.11 13.39
C PRO A 20 -28.37 52.98 13.66
N GLU A 21 -27.96 52.80 14.92
CA GLU A 21 -26.55 52.80 15.35
C GLU A 21 -25.82 51.48 15.11
N VAL A 22 -26.53 50.38 14.82
CA VAL A 22 -25.94 49.05 14.64
C VAL A 22 -26.47 48.36 13.39
N LYS A 23 -25.56 47.72 12.65
CA LYS A 23 -25.91 46.93 11.48
C LYS A 23 -26.01 45.45 11.82
N ARG A 24 -26.79 44.74 11.02
CA ARG A 24 -26.85 43.27 11.10
C ARG A 24 -25.45 42.68 10.87
N GLN A 25 -25.11 41.63 11.61
CA GLN A 25 -23.78 40.99 11.61
C GLN A 25 -22.66 41.85 12.27
N GLU A 26 -22.99 42.99 12.86
CA GLU A 26 -22.03 43.77 13.64
C GLU A 26 -21.77 43.13 15.01
N LEU A 27 -20.50 43.21 15.46
CA LEU A 27 -20.08 42.70 16.76
C LEU A 27 -20.22 43.80 17.81
N VAL A 28 -20.87 43.46 18.93
CA VAL A 28 -21.14 44.39 20.03
C VAL A 28 -20.61 43.80 21.34
N THR A 29 -20.00 44.64 22.19
CA THR A 29 -19.55 44.26 23.54
C THR A 29 -20.74 44.15 24.50
N ASP A 30 -20.58 43.44 25.63
CA ASP A 30 -21.66 43.25 26.60
C ASP A 30 -22.18 44.58 27.16
N GLU A 31 -21.28 45.50 27.50
CA GLU A 31 -21.62 46.85 27.99
C GLU A 31 -22.41 47.66 26.96
N ARG A 32 -21.92 47.71 25.71
CA ARG A 32 -22.58 48.43 24.63
C ARG A 32 -23.94 47.81 24.28
N TYR A 33 -24.05 46.47 24.36
CA TYR A 33 -25.33 45.80 24.14
C TYR A 33 -26.36 46.14 25.22
N ARG A 34 -25.96 46.22 26.50
CA ARG A 34 -26.86 46.64 27.58
C ARG A 34 -27.37 48.07 27.36
N GLN A 35 -26.47 49.01 27.06
CA GLN A 35 -26.82 50.41 26.76
C GLN A 35 -27.78 50.53 25.57
N LEU A 36 -27.51 49.79 24.49
CA LEU A 36 -28.35 49.82 23.29
C LEU A 36 -29.71 49.15 23.53
N ARG A 37 -29.77 48.12 24.38
CA ARG A 37 -31.03 47.44 24.74
C ARG A 37 -31.92 48.29 25.64
N GLU A 38 -31.34 49.11 26.51
CA GLU A 38 -32.09 50.11 27.28
C GLU A 38 -32.73 51.16 26.38
N LYS A 39 -32.01 51.64 25.35
CA LYS A 39 -32.52 52.62 24.39
C LYS A 39 -33.47 52.01 23.36
N PHE A 40 -33.24 50.77 22.93
CA PHE A 40 -33.98 50.11 21.86
C PHE A 40 -34.42 48.70 22.30
N PRO A 41 -35.64 48.56 22.86
CA PRO A 41 -36.12 47.28 23.40
C PRO A 41 -36.27 46.15 22.36
N ARG A 42 -36.41 46.51 21.08
CA ARG A 42 -36.58 45.57 19.95
C ARG A 42 -35.26 45.03 19.40
N LEU A 43 -34.12 45.58 19.81
CA LEU A 43 -32.80 45.11 19.38
C LEU A 43 -32.55 43.67 19.88
N ARG A 44 -32.28 42.73 18.97
CA ARG A 44 -31.92 41.34 19.31
C ARG A 44 -30.46 41.06 18.93
N ALA A 45 -29.62 40.93 19.95
CA ALA A 45 -28.29 40.36 19.80
C ALA A 45 -28.19 39.06 20.58
N SER A 46 -27.61 38.04 19.96
CA SER A 46 -27.35 36.74 20.58
C SER A 46 -25.87 36.40 20.45
N MET A 47 -25.44 35.37 21.18
CA MET A 47 -24.04 34.96 21.26
C MET A 47 -23.91 33.44 21.25
N GLY A 48 -22.73 32.95 20.87
CA GLY A 48 -22.45 31.51 20.77
C GLY A 48 -22.96 30.87 19.48
N ALA A 49 -23.02 29.53 19.46
CA ALA A 49 -23.36 28.76 18.27
C ALA A 49 -24.81 28.97 17.78
N GLU A 50 -25.75 29.20 18.70
CA GLU A 50 -27.16 29.48 18.40
C GLU A 50 -27.32 30.74 17.53
N ALA A 51 -26.54 31.78 17.82
CA ALA A 51 -26.54 33.02 17.05
C ALA A 51 -26.02 32.84 15.62
N ILE A 52 -24.93 32.07 15.43
CA ILE A 52 -24.44 31.72 14.09
C ILE A 52 -25.50 30.92 13.33
N LYS A 53 -26.15 29.95 13.99
CA LYS A 53 -27.18 29.14 13.36
C LYS A 53 -28.37 29.99 12.90
N GLU A 54 -28.83 30.93 13.72
CA GLU A 54 -29.90 31.84 13.35
C GLU A 54 -29.50 32.76 12.19
N LEU A 55 -28.27 33.28 12.20
CA LEU A 55 -27.75 34.07 11.09
C LEU A 55 -27.71 33.27 9.79
N LEU A 56 -27.24 32.02 9.83
CA LEU A 56 -27.17 31.11 8.68
C LEU A 56 -28.56 30.74 8.15
N ARG A 57 -29.53 30.49 9.04
CA ARG A 57 -30.93 30.19 8.67
C ARG A 57 -31.60 31.33 7.90
N ARG A 58 -31.20 32.57 8.17
CA ARG A 58 -31.70 33.78 7.49
C ARG A 58 -30.90 34.13 6.23
N VAL A 59 -29.93 33.31 5.80
CA VAL A 59 -29.20 33.53 4.54
C VAL A 59 -30.03 32.96 3.39
N ASP A 60 -30.35 33.81 2.42
CA ASP A 60 -31.03 33.43 1.20
C ASP A 60 -29.99 33.21 0.09
N VAL A 61 -29.71 31.94 -0.20
CA VAL A 61 -28.67 31.51 -1.16
C VAL A 61 -29.00 31.96 -2.59
N GLU A 62 -30.28 32.08 -2.94
CA GLU A 62 -30.70 32.50 -4.29
C GLU A 62 -30.47 34.00 -4.48
N LYS A 63 -30.92 34.82 -3.52
CA LYS A 63 -30.70 36.27 -3.56
C LYS A 63 -29.22 36.61 -3.51
N ASP A 64 -28.46 35.97 -2.61
CA ASP A 64 -27.00 36.18 -2.51
C ASP A 64 -26.29 35.86 -3.83
N ALA A 65 -26.73 34.82 -4.56
CA ALA A 65 -26.12 34.46 -5.84
C ALA A 65 -26.34 35.52 -6.91
N VAL A 66 -27.54 36.09 -7.01
CA VAL A 66 -27.86 37.18 -7.96
C VAL A 66 -27.07 38.43 -7.60
N GLU A 67 -27.13 38.85 -6.32
CA GLU A 67 -26.40 40.03 -5.86
C GLU A 67 -24.88 39.93 -6.08
N LEU A 68 -24.29 38.75 -5.85
CA LEU A 68 -22.86 38.55 -6.04
C LEU A 68 -22.46 38.58 -7.52
N ARG A 69 -23.33 38.13 -8.43
CA ARG A 69 -23.10 38.25 -9.88
C ARG A 69 -23.12 39.72 -10.32
N ASP A 70 -24.07 40.50 -9.81
CA ASP A 70 -24.19 41.92 -10.14
C ASP A 70 -23.02 42.73 -9.57
N LYS A 71 -22.65 42.48 -8.29
CA LYS A 71 -21.46 43.09 -7.65
C LYS A 71 -20.17 42.74 -8.38
N MET A 72 -20.06 41.55 -8.96
CA MET A 72 -18.88 41.15 -9.73
C MET A 72 -18.80 41.85 -11.09
N ARG A 73 -19.95 42.20 -11.70
CA ARG A 73 -20.03 42.96 -12.96
C ARG A 73 -19.71 44.44 -12.77
N THR A 74 -20.20 45.04 -11.68
CA THR A 74 -20.08 46.49 -11.43
C THR A 74 -18.79 46.92 -10.74
N GLU A 75 -18.22 46.08 -9.88
CA GLU A 75 -17.01 46.44 -9.14
C GLU A 75 -15.80 46.53 -10.08
N THR A 76 -14.95 47.55 -9.92
CA THR A 76 -13.76 47.75 -10.77
C THR A 76 -12.49 47.13 -10.18
N SER A 77 -12.44 46.96 -8.85
CA SER A 77 -11.30 46.39 -8.13
C SER A 77 -11.12 44.89 -8.38
N VAL A 78 -9.95 44.50 -8.88
CA VAL A 78 -9.56 43.10 -9.14
C VAL A 78 -9.61 42.25 -7.86
N GLN A 79 -9.13 42.76 -6.73
CA GLN A 79 -9.11 42.02 -5.46
C GLN A 79 -10.52 41.70 -4.95
N LYS A 80 -11.44 42.66 -5.06
CA LYS A 80 -12.84 42.45 -4.67
C LYS A 80 -13.56 41.52 -5.62
N LYS A 81 -13.31 41.59 -6.94
CA LYS A 81 -13.81 40.61 -7.92
C LYS A 81 -13.40 39.19 -7.56
N ILE A 82 -12.13 38.95 -7.22
CA ILE A 82 -11.65 37.63 -6.79
C ILE A 82 -12.37 37.17 -5.51
N LYS A 83 -12.58 38.07 -4.55
CA LYS A 83 -13.32 37.76 -3.31
C LYS A 83 -14.78 37.38 -3.58
N TYR A 84 -15.47 38.14 -4.44
CA TYR A 84 -16.84 37.83 -4.85
C TYR A 84 -16.92 36.52 -5.63
N ALA A 85 -15.99 36.27 -6.54
CA ALA A 85 -15.91 35.01 -7.29
C ALA A 85 -15.75 33.79 -6.36
N LYS A 86 -14.85 33.87 -5.35
CA LYS A 86 -14.69 32.81 -4.34
C LYS A 86 -15.97 32.58 -3.53
N ARG A 87 -16.66 33.65 -3.12
CA ARG A 87 -17.93 33.53 -2.37
C ARG A 87 -19.04 32.96 -3.27
N LEU A 88 -19.17 33.44 -4.50
CA LEU A 88 -20.15 32.96 -5.47
C LEU A 88 -19.99 31.47 -5.74
N LYS A 89 -18.74 30.98 -5.86
CA LYS A 89 -18.46 29.54 -6.01
C LYS A 89 -19.04 28.71 -4.85
N VAL A 90 -18.94 29.19 -3.62
CA VAL A 90 -19.51 28.50 -2.44
C VAL A 90 -21.04 28.59 -2.45
N VAL A 91 -21.61 29.75 -2.71
CA VAL A 91 -23.07 29.97 -2.78
C VAL A 91 -23.70 29.10 -3.87
N GLU A 92 -23.09 29.04 -5.05
CA GLU A 92 -23.54 28.17 -6.14
C GLU A 92 -23.43 26.68 -5.80
N ALA A 93 -22.42 26.27 -5.04
CA ALA A 93 -22.31 24.89 -4.56
C ALA A 93 -23.44 24.52 -3.58
N PHE A 94 -23.82 25.42 -2.67
CA PHE A 94 -24.99 25.25 -1.81
C PHE A 94 -26.28 25.20 -2.63
N ARG A 95 -26.45 26.11 -3.59
CA ARG A 95 -27.62 26.14 -4.48
C ARG A 95 -27.78 24.85 -5.28
N LYS A 96 -26.68 24.32 -5.82
CA LYS A 96 -26.67 23.07 -6.61
C LYS A 96 -26.91 21.82 -5.76
N SER A 97 -26.38 21.79 -4.53
CA SER A 97 -26.49 20.62 -3.66
C SER A 97 -27.82 20.54 -2.90
N GLY A 98 -28.59 21.62 -2.82
CA GLY A 98 -29.82 21.69 -2.01
C GLY A 98 -29.58 21.66 -0.49
N ASN A 99 -28.32 21.61 -0.06
CA ASN A 99 -27.94 21.62 1.35
C ASN A 99 -28.23 22.99 1.97
N LYS A 100 -28.75 22.99 3.20
CA LYS A 100 -29.03 24.23 3.92
C LYS A 100 -27.79 24.70 4.71
N PRO A 101 -27.43 26.00 4.67
CA PRO A 101 -26.25 26.50 5.38
C PRO A 101 -26.25 26.23 6.89
N GLU A 102 -27.41 26.23 7.54
CA GLU A 102 -27.56 25.98 8.97
C GLU A 102 -27.18 24.55 9.40
N TRP A 103 -27.12 23.58 8.50
CA TRP A 103 -26.71 22.20 8.79
C TRP A 103 -25.24 22.07 9.21
N MET A 104 -24.43 23.10 9.01
CA MET A 104 -23.05 23.15 9.52
C MET A 104 -22.98 23.25 11.06
N ILE A 105 -24.07 23.67 11.72
CA ILE A 105 -24.17 23.71 13.18
C ILE A 105 -24.95 22.48 13.65
N LEU A 106 -24.26 21.58 14.34
CA LEU A 106 -24.81 20.29 14.75
C LEU A 106 -25.71 20.44 15.98
N ASP A 107 -26.97 19.99 15.86
CA ASP A 107 -27.88 19.85 17.01
C ASP A 107 -27.78 18.47 17.66
N VAL A 108 -27.49 17.45 16.86
CA VAL A 108 -27.45 16.04 17.26
C VAL A 108 -26.16 15.43 16.73
N ILE A 109 -25.44 14.72 17.60
CA ILE A 109 -24.20 14.02 17.25
C ILE A 109 -24.45 12.51 17.26
N PRO A 110 -24.25 11.80 16.15
CA PRO A 110 -24.38 10.35 16.13
C PRO A 110 -23.24 9.67 16.90
N VAL A 111 -23.56 8.55 17.53
CA VAL A 111 -22.59 7.72 18.27
C VAL A 111 -22.25 6.50 17.44
N ILE A 112 -20.95 6.24 17.25
CA ILE A 112 -20.46 5.08 16.51
C ILE A 112 -20.87 3.77 17.23
N PRO A 113 -21.22 2.70 16.49
CA PRO A 113 -21.54 1.40 17.07
C PRO A 113 -20.47 0.88 18.05
N PRO A 114 -20.86 0.21 19.16
CA PRO A 114 -19.91 -0.29 20.17
C PRO A 114 -18.80 -1.18 19.63
N GLU A 115 -19.09 -1.99 18.59
CA GLU A 115 -18.13 -2.90 17.96
C GLU A 115 -16.93 -2.17 17.34
N LEU A 116 -17.12 -0.95 16.86
CA LEU A 116 -16.05 -0.11 16.30
C LEU A 116 -15.28 0.67 17.38
N ARG A 117 -15.70 0.56 18.65
CA ARG A 117 -15.07 1.17 19.83
C ARG A 117 -15.06 0.16 21.01
N PRO A 118 -14.45 -1.02 20.83
CA PRO A 118 -14.60 -2.13 21.74
C PRO A 118 -13.98 -1.83 23.11
N LEU A 119 -14.52 -2.53 24.12
CA LEU A 119 -13.97 -2.65 25.46
C LEU A 119 -13.52 -4.10 25.62
N VAL A 120 -12.24 -4.37 25.44
CA VAL A 120 -11.72 -5.75 25.45
C VAL A 120 -11.16 -6.05 26.84
N PRO A 121 -11.67 -7.08 27.54
CA PRO A 121 -11.05 -7.52 28.78
C PRO A 121 -9.66 -8.09 28.48
N LEU A 122 -8.69 -7.72 29.31
CA LEU A 122 -7.33 -8.25 29.31
C LEU A 122 -7.13 -9.11 30.56
N ASP A 123 -6.13 -9.98 30.50
CA ASP A 123 -5.73 -10.80 31.65
C ASP A 123 -5.41 -9.93 32.88
N GLY A 124 -5.82 -10.39 34.05
CA GLY A 124 -5.66 -9.65 35.31
C GLY A 124 -6.72 -8.58 35.57
N GLY A 125 -7.91 -8.70 34.98
CA GLY A 125 -9.07 -7.84 35.27
C GLY A 125 -8.96 -6.41 34.73
N ARG A 126 -8.00 -6.15 33.84
CA ARG A 126 -7.83 -4.86 33.16
C ARG A 126 -8.71 -4.82 31.91
N PHE A 127 -9.05 -3.62 31.45
CA PHE A 127 -9.79 -3.43 30.21
C PHE A 127 -9.02 -2.53 29.25
N ALA A 128 -8.91 -2.95 28.00
CA ALA A 128 -8.46 -2.10 26.90
C ALA A 128 -9.65 -1.32 26.35
N THR A 129 -9.62 0.00 26.49
CA THR A 129 -10.65 0.92 26.00
C THR A 129 -10.18 1.65 24.74
N SER A 130 -11.05 1.80 23.75
CA SER A 130 -10.83 2.76 22.65
C SER A 130 -10.84 4.21 23.16
N ASP A 131 -9.89 5.04 22.69
CA ASP A 131 -9.80 6.48 23.01
C ASP A 131 -11.11 7.23 22.70
N LEU A 132 -11.88 6.77 21.69
CA LEU A 132 -13.18 7.36 21.34
C LEU A 132 -14.19 7.25 22.49
N ASN A 133 -14.14 6.18 23.28
CA ASN A 133 -15.05 6.02 24.42
C ASN A 133 -14.81 7.11 25.48
N ASP A 134 -13.55 7.51 25.69
CA ASP A 134 -13.21 8.61 26.60
C ASP A 134 -13.73 9.96 26.08
N LEU A 135 -13.59 10.21 24.77
CA LEU A 135 -14.10 11.43 24.14
C LEU A 135 -15.64 11.50 24.19
N TYR A 136 -16.33 10.40 23.87
CA TYR A 136 -17.79 10.33 23.99
C TYR A 136 -18.26 10.53 25.43
N ARG A 137 -17.63 9.86 26.40
CA ARG A 137 -17.94 10.01 27.82
C ARG A 137 -17.84 11.47 28.27
N ARG A 138 -16.80 12.19 27.83
CA ARG A 138 -16.65 13.63 28.11
C ARG A 138 -17.80 14.46 27.52
N VAL A 139 -18.16 14.24 26.26
CA VAL A 139 -19.27 14.97 25.61
C VAL A 139 -20.60 14.71 26.34
N ILE A 140 -20.91 13.45 26.65
CA ILE A 140 -22.14 13.06 27.34
C ILE A 140 -22.21 13.70 28.73
N ASN A 141 -21.12 13.63 29.50
CA ASN A 141 -21.08 14.21 30.85
C ASN A 141 -21.24 15.72 30.83
N ARG A 142 -20.64 16.42 29.86
CA ARG A 142 -20.79 17.87 29.68
C ARG A 142 -22.21 18.25 29.25
N ASN A 143 -22.81 17.49 28.34
CA ASN A 143 -24.17 17.71 27.89
C ASN A 143 -25.19 17.52 29.04
N ASN A 144 -25.06 16.44 29.81
CA ASN A 144 -25.91 16.17 30.97
C ASN A 144 -25.75 17.24 32.06
N ARG A 145 -24.52 17.72 32.28
CA ARG A 145 -24.24 18.82 33.22
C ARG A 145 -24.87 20.13 32.77
N LEU A 146 -24.74 20.48 31.49
CA LEU A 146 -25.36 21.68 30.92
C LEU A 146 -26.89 21.63 31.06
N LYS A 147 -27.51 20.47 30.76
CA LYS A 147 -28.95 20.26 30.94
C LYS A 147 -29.40 20.54 32.38
N LYS A 148 -28.72 19.95 33.37
CA LYS A 148 -28.99 20.19 34.79
C LYS A 148 -28.84 21.65 35.20
N LEU A 149 -27.81 22.34 34.71
CA LEU A 149 -27.60 23.76 35.00
C LEU A 149 -28.73 24.66 34.45
N ILE A 150 -29.27 24.31 33.29
CA ILE A 150 -30.41 25.03 32.69
C ILE A 150 -31.70 24.77 33.50
N GLU A 151 -31.94 23.52 33.90
CA GLU A 151 -33.10 23.14 34.73
C GLU A 151 -33.10 23.87 36.09
N LEU A 152 -31.92 24.02 36.70
CA LEU A 152 -31.74 24.73 37.97
C LEU A 152 -31.72 26.26 37.82
N ARG A 153 -31.89 26.80 36.60
CA ARG A 153 -31.78 28.24 36.29
C ARG A 153 -30.50 28.86 36.85
N ALA A 154 -29.38 28.15 36.70
CA ALA A 154 -28.08 28.63 37.16
C ALA A 154 -27.70 29.96 36.47
N PRO A 155 -26.88 30.82 37.11
CA PRO A 155 -26.44 32.08 36.51
C PRO A 155 -25.85 31.93 35.11
N ASP A 156 -26.13 32.90 34.24
CA ASP A 156 -25.72 32.89 32.83
C ASP A 156 -24.21 32.68 32.64
N VAL A 157 -23.38 33.19 33.55
CA VAL A 157 -21.92 33.02 33.50
C VAL A 157 -21.52 31.53 33.56
N ILE A 158 -22.18 30.76 34.42
CA ILE A 158 -21.91 29.32 34.60
C ILE A 158 -22.39 28.55 33.38
N VAL A 159 -23.59 28.86 32.88
CA VAL A 159 -24.16 28.24 31.68
C VAL A 159 -23.29 28.52 30.45
N ARG A 160 -22.79 29.76 30.29
CA ARG A 160 -21.86 30.14 29.20
C ARG A 160 -20.55 29.34 29.28
N ASN A 161 -19.99 29.19 30.47
CA ASN A 161 -18.77 28.40 30.64
C ASN A 161 -19.01 26.92 30.28
N GLU A 162 -20.13 26.33 30.69
CA GLU A 162 -20.43 24.94 30.35
C GLU A 162 -20.71 24.74 28.85
N LYS A 163 -21.38 25.70 28.19
CA LYS A 163 -21.53 25.72 26.71
C LYS A 163 -20.16 25.73 26.02
N ARG A 164 -19.21 26.52 26.51
CA ARG A 164 -17.82 26.53 25.99
C ARG A 164 -17.13 25.19 26.18
N MET A 165 -17.24 24.60 27.38
CA MET A 165 -16.62 23.29 27.67
C MET A 165 -17.24 22.17 26.84
N LEU A 166 -18.54 22.21 26.57
CA LEU A 166 -19.21 21.28 25.67
C LEU A 166 -18.68 21.41 24.23
N GLN A 167 -18.52 22.65 23.74
CA GLN A 167 -17.94 22.89 22.42
C GLN A 167 -16.52 22.33 22.31
N GLU A 168 -15.67 22.57 23.32
CA GLU A 168 -14.30 22.01 23.33
C GLU A 168 -14.28 20.48 23.36
N ALA A 169 -15.22 19.85 24.07
CA ALA A 169 -15.34 18.39 24.10
C ALA A 169 -15.77 17.81 22.74
N VAL A 170 -16.70 18.49 22.04
CA VAL A 170 -17.15 18.11 20.70
C VAL A 170 -16.03 18.33 19.68
N ASP A 171 -15.33 19.46 19.75
CA ASP A 171 -14.18 19.74 18.88
C ASP A 171 -13.11 18.65 19.03
N ALA A 172 -12.81 18.22 20.26
CA ALA A 172 -11.84 17.17 20.52
C ALA A 172 -12.30 15.77 20.06
N LEU A 173 -13.62 15.50 20.06
CA LEU A 173 -14.17 14.25 19.51
C LEU A 173 -13.91 14.14 18.00
N PHE A 174 -14.13 15.23 17.26
CA PHE A 174 -13.95 15.26 15.81
C PHE A 174 -12.48 15.39 15.39
N ASP A 175 -11.72 16.32 16.00
CA ASP A 175 -10.32 16.59 15.65
C ASP A 175 -9.54 17.16 16.85
N ASN A 176 -8.96 16.26 17.65
CA ASN A 176 -8.23 16.61 18.86
C ASN A 176 -6.92 17.33 18.52
N GLY A 177 -6.83 18.61 18.87
CA GLY A 177 -5.63 19.44 18.65
C GLY A 177 -5.71 20.40 17.47
N ARG A 178 -6.82 20.42 16.71
CA ARG A 178 -7.03 21.48 15.69
C ARG A 178 -7.19 22.86 16.33
N ARG A 179 -7.80 22.92 17.52
CA ARG A 179 -8.03 24.13 18.29
C ARG A 179 -7.87 23.83 19.78
N GLY A 180 -7.20 24.72 20.51
CA GLY A 180 -7.04 24.60 21.97
C GLY A 180 -6.01 23.54 22.41
N ARG A 181 -6.10 23.16 23.69
CA ARG A 181 -5.17 22.20 24.32
C ARG A 181 -5.58 20.77 23.96
N VAL A 182 -4.60 19.98 23.49
CA VAL A 182 -4.81 18.56 23.17
C VAL A 182 -5.22 17.80 24.43
N LEU A 183 -6.35 17.09 24.35
CA LEU A 183 -6.81 16.23 25.44
C LEU A 183 -5.92 14.99 25.50
N ARG A 184 -5.38 14.72 26.69
CA ARG A 184 -4.50 13.58 26.96
C ARG A 184 -5.21 12.56 27.86
N GLY A 185 -4.88 11.29 27.63
CA GLY A 185 -5.33 10.16 28.46
C GLY A 185 -4.45 9.95 29.69
N ALA A 186 -4.69 8.85 30.42
CA ALA A 186 -3.97 8.51 31.66
C ALA A 186 -2.44 8.43 31.48
N ASN A 187 -1.98 7.93 30.32
CA ASN A 187 -0.55 7.79 30.01
C ASN A 187 0.06 9.07 29.41
N ASN A 188 -0.58 10.23 29.61
CA ASN A 188 -0.18 11.53 29.03
C ASN A 188 -0.07 11.56 27.49
N ARG A 189 -0.53 10.51 26.80
CA ARG A 189 -0.63 10.45 25.33
C ARG A 189 -1.85 11.24 24.85
N PRO A 190 -1.78 11.91 23.68
CA PRO A 190 -2.94 12.56 23.08
C PRO A 190 -3.99 11.51 22.65
N LEU A 191 -5.26 11.73 22.99
CA LEU A 191 -6.34 10.84 22.58
C LEU A 191 -6.57 10.93 21.07
N LYS A 192 -6.72 9.77 20.40
CA LYS A 192 -7.04 9.71 18.97
C LYS A 192 -8.50 10.11 18.72
N SER A 193 -8.70 11.10 17.86
CA SER A 193 -10.03 11.57 17.44
C SER A 193 -10.59 10.76 16.27
N LEU A 194 -11.83 11.05 15.87
CA LEU A 194 -12.45 10.48 14.67
C LEU A 194 -11.63 10.76 13.41
N SER A 195 -11.16 12.00 13.25
CA SER A 195 -10.36 12.39 12.09
C SER A 195 -9.00 11.68 12.08
N ASP A 196 -8.35 11.53 13.24
CA ASP A 196 -7.04 10.84 13.36
C ASP A 196 -7.14 9.35 13.04
N THR A 197 -8.30 8.75 13.26
CA THR A 197 -8.54 7.35 12.91
C THR A 197 -8.58 7.16 11.39
N LEU A 198 -9.01 8.18 10.65
CA LEU A 198 -9.10 8.14 9.18
C LEU A 198 -7.80 8.58 8.50
N LYS A 199 -7.17 9.66 8.98
CA LYS A 199 -5.99 10.29 8.34
C LYS A 199 -4.65 9.71 8.80
N GLY A 200 -3.61 9.93 8.00
CA GLY A 200 -2.22 9.58 8.35
C GLY A 200 -1.78 8.18 7.93
N LYS A 201 -0.51 7.83 8.22
CA LYS A 201 0.10 6.53 7.85
C LYS A 201 -0.56 5.35 8.57
N GLN A 202 -0.91 5.54 9.84
CA GLN A 202 -1.65 4.57 10.65
C GLN A 202 -3.19 4.72 10.54
N GLY A 203 -3.65 5.58 9.64
CA GLY A 203 -5.08 5.80 9.42
C GLY A 203 -5.70 4.69 8.59
N ARG A 204 -7.03 4.55 8.67
CA ARG A 204 -7.79 3.50 7.99
C ARG A 204 -7.50 3.41 6.49
N PHE A 205 -7.40 4.54 5.78
CA PHE A 205 -7.19 4.54 4.34
C PHE A 205 -5.87 3.88 3.93
N ARG A 206 -4.75 4.26 4.56
CA ARG A 206 -3.43 3.75 4.14
C ARG A 206 -3.12 2.39 4.74
N GLN A 207 -3.45 2.17 6.02
CA GLN A 207 -3.04 0.96 6.71
C GLN A 207 -3.98 -0.22 6.51
N ASN A 208 -5.30 0.01 6.39
CA ASN A 208 -6.30 -1.07 6.41
C ASN A 208 -7.02 -1.27 5.08
N LEU A 209 -7.23 -0.20 4.30
CA LEU A 209 -7.89 -0.32 2.99
C LEU A 209 -6.89 -0.72 1.91
N LEU A 210 -5.74 -0.04 1.84
CA LEU A 210 -4.68 -0.35 0.88
C LEU A 210 -3.73 -1.45 1.38
N GLY A 211 -3.48 -1.50 2.68
CA GLY A 211 -2.74 -2.58 3.33
C GLY A 211 -3.72 -3.59 3.92
N LYS A 212 -3.64 -4.84 3.49
CA LYS A 212 -4.37 -5.94 4.13
C LYS A 212 -3.41 -7.08 4.41
N ARG A 213 -3.54 -7.66 5.61
CA ARG A 213 -2.98 -8.98 5.87
C ARG A 213 -3.86 -9.98 5.13
N VAL A 214 -3.21 -10.90 4.43
CA VAL A 214 -3.88 -11.89 3.59
C VAL A 214 -3.54 -13.28 4.09
N ASP A 215 -4.53 -14.16 4.08
CA ASP A 215 -4.34 -15.58 4.34
C ASP A 215 -3.67 -16.25 3.12
N TYR A 216 -3.35 -17.55 3.22
CA TYR A 216 -2.65 -18.30 2.17
C TYR A 216 -1.31 -17.64 1.77
N SER A 217 -0.62 -17.13 2.78
CA SER A 217 0.70 -16.51 2.64
C SER A 217 1.72 -17.10 3.61
N GLY A 218 2.97 -17.17 3.16
CA GLY A 218 4.11 -17.67 3.92
C GLY A 218 5.31 -16.75 3.78
N ARG A 219 6.30 -16.89 4.67
CA ARG A 219 7.59 -16.19 4.54
C ARG A 219 8.71 -17.10 4.98
N SER A 220 9.80 -17.13 4.23
CA SER A 220 11.05 -17.78 4.65
C SER A 220 12.26 -17.11 4.02
N VAL A 221 13.44 -17.49 4.53
CA VAL A 221 14.74 -17.12 3.98
C VAL A 221 14.92 -17.75 2.60
N ILE A 222 15.51 -17.01 1.68
CA ILE A 222 15.85 -17.52 0.35
C ILE A 222 17.26 -18.10 0.31
N VAL A 223 17.44 -19.15 -0.49
CA VAL A 223 18.73 -19.75 -0.80
C VAL A 223 18.82 -20.02 -2.30
N VAL A 224 20.05 -20.21 -2.79
CA VAL A 224 20.30 -20.46 -4.21
C VAL A 224 19.78 -21.84 -4.62
N GLY A 225 19.09 -21.92 -5.76
CA GLY A 225 18.68 -23.16 -6.41
C GLY A 225 19.19 -23.21 -7.86
N PRO A 226 20.48 -23.45 -8.09
CA PRO A 226 21.07 -23.43 -9.43
C PRO A 226 20.51 -24.53 -10.36
N GLU A 227 19.96 -25.61 -9.80
CA GLU A 227 19.35 -26.72 -10.54
C GLU A 227 17.94 -26.42 -11.08
N LEU A 228 17.33 -25.31 -10.64
CA LEU A 228 15.96 -24.95 -11.00
C LEU A 228 15.90 -24.39 -12.43
N LYS A 229 14.75 -24.50 -13.08
CA LYS A 229 14.47 -23.72 -14.30
C LYS A 229 14.07 -22.29 -13.93
N LEU A 230 14.19 -21.36 -14.88
CA LEU A 230 13.87 -19.94 -14.65
C LEU A 230 12.46 -19.71 -14.07
N HIS A 231 11.47 -20.48 -14.53
CA HIS A 231 10.06 -20.43 -14.10
C HIS A 231 9.75 -21.20 -12.81
N GLN A 232 10.73 -21.86 -12.20
CA GLN A 232 10.52 -22.72 -11.04
C GLN A 232 11.07 -22.10 -9.76
N CYS A 233 10.45 -22.42 -8.63
CA CYS A 233 10.98 -22.11 -7.30
C CYS A 233 10.89 -23.33 -6.39
N GLY A 234 11.87 -23.51 -5.51
CA GLY A 234 11.80 -24.55 -4.48
C GLY A 234 10.99 -24.07 -3.29
N LEU A 235 9.86 -24.74 -3.00
CA LEU A 235 9.01 -24.46 -1.86
C LEU A 235 9.19 -25.53 -0.77
N PRO A 236 9.49 -25.16 0.49
CA PRO A 236 9.63 -26.13 1.57
C PRO A 236 8.37 -26.96 1.78
N LYS A 237 8.51 -28.28 1.89
CA LYS A 237 7.40 -29.22 2.13
C LYS A 237 6.44 -28.79 3.24
N LYS A 238 6.96 -28.36 4.39
CA LYS A 238 6.13 -27.89 5.53
C LYS A 238 5.34 -26.62 5.21
N MET A 239 5.94 -25.70 4.48
CA MET A 239 5.27 -24.46 4.07
C MET A 239 4.19 -24.77 3.04
N ALA A 240 4.51 -25.59 2.04
CA ALA A 240 3.56 -26.03 1.03
C ALA A 240 2.37 -26.75 1.65
N LEU A 241 2.61 -27.67 2.60
CA LEU A 241 1.56 -28.37 3.33
C LEU A 241 0.58 -27.42 4.01
N GLU A 242 1.07 -26.37 4.68
CA GLU A 242 0.24 -25.35 5.34
C GLU A 242 -0.53 -24.48 4.35
N LEU A 243 0.12 -24.03 3.27
CA LEU A 243 -0.49 -23.16 2.27
C LEU A 243 -1.60 -23.86 1.48
N PHE A 244 -1.44 -25.15 1.19
CA PHE A 244 -2.35 -25.91 0.34
C PHE A 244 -3.33 -26.80 1.11
N LYS A 245 -3.42 -26.71 2.45
CA LYS A 245 -4.29 -27.56 3.29
C LYS A 245 -5.70 -27.80 2.74
N PRO A 246 -6.48 -26.76 2.34
CA PRO A 246 -7.85 -26.97 1.90
C PRO A 246 -7.95 -27.77 0.59
N PHE A 247 -6.97 -27.60 -0.30
CA PHE A 247 -6.90 -28.34 -1.56
C PHE A 247 -6.60 -29.82 -1.31
N ILE A 248 -5.71 -30.11 -0.36
CA ILE A 248 -5.40 -31.47 0.08
C ILE A 248 -6.66 -32.12 0.68
N TYR A 249 -7.39 -31.42 1.55
CA TYR A 249 -8.63 -31.95 2.14
C TYR A 249 -9.65 -32.29 1.05
N SER A 250 -9.84 -31.40 0.08
CA SER A 250 -10.75 -31.64 -1.04
C SER A 250 -10.34 -32.84 -1.88
N LYS A 251 -9.02 -33.04 -2.10
CA LYS A 251 -8.52 -34.17 -2.89
C LYS A 251 -8.63 -35.50 -2.14
N LEU A 252 -8.31 -35.53 -0.85
CA LEU A 252 -8.47 -36.72 0.00
C LEU A 252 -9.92 -37.21 0.08
N GLU A 253 -10.88 -36.28 0.10
CA GLU A 253 -12.31 -36.59 0.07
C GLU A 253 -12.75 -37.14 -1.30
N LYS A 254 -12.30 -36.53 -2.40
CA LYS A 254 -12.61 -36.98 -3.77
C LYS A 254 -12.10 -38.38 -4.08
N GLU A 255 -10.92 -38.72 -3.59
CA GLU A 255 -10.30 -40.04 -3.76
C GLU A 255 -10.87 -41.10 -2.78
N GLY A 256 -11.80 -40.71 -1.90
CA GLY A 256 -12.48 -41.64 -0.98
C GLY A 256 -11.62 -42.16 0.17
N LEU A 257 -10.40 -41.63 0.37
CA LEU A 257 -9.53 -41.98 1.49
C LEU A 257 -10.09 -41.51 2.84
N VAL A 258 -10.90 -40.46 2.79
CA VAL A 258 -11.48 -39.85 3.97
C VAL A 258 -12.94 -39.47 3.70
N THR A 259 -13.81 -39.76 4.66
CA THR A 259 -15.24 -39.43 4.60
C THR A 259 -15.61 -38.11 5.29
N THR A 260 -14.75 -37.57 6.15
CA THR A 260 -15.01 -36.33 6.90
C THR A 260 -13.80 -35.38 6.94
N ILE A 261 -14.06 -34.08 6.92
CA ILE A 261 -13.00 -33.05 6.99
C ILE A 261 -12.15 -33.19 8.26
N LYS A 262 -12.72 -33.66 9.38
CA LYS A 262 -11.98 -33.88 10.63
C LYS A 262 -10.92 -34.96 10.48
N ALA A 263 -11.27 -36.09 9.88
CA ALA A 263 -10.32 -37.17 9.62
C ALA A 263 -9.24 -36.73 8.61
N ALA A 264 -9.58 -35.87 7.64
CA ALA A 264 -8.60 -35.34 6.68
C ALA A 264 -7.61 -34.39 7.38
N LYS A 265 -8.12 -33.56 8.30
CA LYS A 265 -7.28 -32.71 9.15
C LYS A 265 -6.32 -33.53 10.00
N GLU A 266 -6.79 -34.58 10.65
CA GLU A 266 -5.96 -35.47 11.46
C GLU A 266 -4.89 -36.18 10.62
N MET A 267 -5.25 -36.66 9.43
CA MET A 267 -4.31 -37.30 8.50
C MET A 267 -3.19 -36.36 8.04
N VAL A 268 -3.53 -35.09 7.75
CA VAL A 268 -2.56 -34.05 7.39
C VAL A 268 -1.68 -33.66 8.59
N GLU A 269 -2.24 -33.57 9.80
CA GLU A 269 -1.47 -33.32 11.03
C GLU A 269 -0.49 -34.45 11.36
N GLN A 270 -0.88 -35.70 11.07
CA GLN A 270 -0.02 -36.90 11.20
C GLN A 270 1.04 -37.01 10.08
N GLN A 271 0.98 -36.17 9.04
CA GLN A 271 1.93 -36.16 7.90
C GLN A 271 2.10 -37.54 7.24
N ARG A 272 0.99 -38.26 7.04
CA ARG A 272 1.04 -39.59 6.43
C ARG A 272 1.63 -39.56 5.00
N PRO A 273 2.28 -40.64 4.53
CA PRO A 273 2.90 -40.71 3.20
C PRO A 273 1.98 -40.25 2.07
N GLU A 274 0.71 -40.67 2.08
CA GLU A 274 -0.26 -40.39 1.04
C GLU A 274 -0.50 -38.88 0.86
N VAL A 275 -0.39 -38.11 1.95
CA VAL A 275 -0.57 -36.64 1.92
C VAL A 275 0.50 -35.97 1.07
N TRP A 276 1.72 -36.51 1.04
CA TRP A 276 2.82 -35.94 0.26
C TRP A 276 2.62 -36.16 -1.24
N ASP A 277 2.11 -37.34 -1.63
CA ASP A 277 1.79 -37.64 -3.02
C ASP A 277 0.68 -36.70 -3.52
N PHE A 278 -0.37 -36.49 -2.72
CA PHE A 278 -1.43 -35.53 -3.07
C PHE A 278 -0.95 -34.09 -3.09
N LEU A 279 -0.02 -33.72 -2.20
CA LEU A 279 0.55 -32.39 -2.17
C LEU A 279 1.31 -32.09 -3.47
N GLU A 280 2.16 -33.02 -3.92
CA GLU A 280 2.91 -32.86 -5.17
C GLU A 280 1.99 -32.70 -6.38
N ASP A 281 0.94 -33.50 -6.40
CA ASP A 281 -0.11 -33.47 -7.40
C ASP A 281 -0.93 -32.16 -7.42
N VAL A 282 -1.27 -31.61 -6.26
CA VAL A 282 -2.03 -30.34 -6.13
C VAL A 282 -1.19 -29.13 -6.53
N ILE A 283 0.11 -29.22 -6.30
CA ILE A 283 1.08 -28.16 -6.56
C ILE A 283 1.45 -28.11 -8.05
N ARG A 284 1.34 -29.24 -8.75
CA ARG A 284 1.55 -29.30 -10.20
C ARG A 284 0.59 -28.35 -10.91
N GLU A 285 1.14 -27.51 -11.80
CA GLU A 285 0.41 -26.47 -12.55
C GLU A 285 -0.28 -25.39 -11.69
N HIS A 286 0.02 -25.33 -10.39
CA HIS A 286 -0.50 -24.29 -9.51
C HIS A 286 0.61 -23.26 -9.20
N PRO A 287 0.66 -22.11 -9.91
CA PRO A 287 1.70 -21.12 -9.68
C PRO A 287 1.61 -20.51 -8.28
N VAL A 288 2.74 -20.05 -7.75
CA VAL A 288 2.83 -19.26 -6.51
C VAL A 288 3.50 -17.93 -6.78
N LEU A 289 3.12 -16.89 -6.05
CA LEU A 289 3.71 -15.56 -6.18
C LEU A 289 4.80 -15.36 -5.13
N LEU A 290 6.02 -15.09 -5.57
CA LEU A 290 7.11 -14.65 -4.70
C LEU A 290 7.20 -13.13 -4.71
N ASN A 291 7.37 -12.54 -3.53
CA ASN A 291 7.53 -11.11 -3.33
C ASN A 291 8.65 -10.81 -2.34
N ARG A 292 9.55 -9.88 -2.70
CA ARG A 292 10.55 -9.32 -1.79
C ARG A 292 10.19 -7.90 -1.40
N ALA A 293 10.23 -7.63 -0.09
CA ALA A 293 10.07 -6.28 0.43
C ALA A 293 11.45 -5.60 0.56
N PRO A 294 11.59 -4.32 0.18
CA PRO A 294 10.58 -3.43 -0.39
C PRO A 294 10.34 -3.67 -1.90
N THR A 295 9.08 -3.67 -2.31
CA THR A 295 8.70 -3.79 -3.73
C THR A 295 8.79 -2.42 -4.43
N LEU A 296 9.84 -2.20 -5.22
CA LEU A 296 10.09 -0.92 -5.90
C LEU A 296 9.41 -0.81 -7.28
N HIS A 297 9.27 -1.93 -7.97
CA HIS A 297 8.69 -2.03 -9.30
C HIS A 297 7.99 -3.37 -9.49
N ARG A 298 7.24 -3.52 -10.60
CA ARG A 298 6.41 -4.71 -10.86
C ARG A 298 7.17 -6.04 -10.78
N LEU A 299 8.45 -6.07 -11.21
CA LEU A 299 9.27 -7.28 -11.19
C LEU A 299 9.66 -7.77 -9.78
N GLY A 300 9.38 -6.98 -8.74
CA GLY A 300 9.53 -7.43 -7.35
C GLY A 300 8.44 -8.42 -6.92
N ILE A 301 7.48 -8.72 -7.79
CA ILE A 301 6.51 -9.81 -7.65
C ILE A 301 6.49 -10.61 -8.95
N GLN A 302 6.78 -11.90 -8.87
CA GLN A 302 6.72 -12.81 -10.01
C GLN A 302 6.06 -14.13 -9.60
N ALA A 303 5.45 -14.79 -10.58
CA ALA A 303 4.91 -16.13 -10.43
C ALA A 303 5.96 -17.19 -10.77
N PHE A 304 5.93 -18.29 -10.04
CA PHE A 304 6.79 -19.45 -10.23
C PHE A 304 5.97 -20.73 -10.06
N GLU A 305 6.40 -21.78 -10.75
CA GLU A 305 5.95 -23.14 -10.50
C GLU A 305 6.70 -23.71 -9.28
N PRO A 306 5.98 -24.03 -8.20
CA PRO A 306 6.58 -24.61 -7.00
C PRO A 306 7.07 -26.04 -7.23
N ILE A 307 8.32 -26.31 -6.84
CA ILE A 307 8.90 -27.64 -6.68
C ILE A 307 9.07 -27.91 -5.19
N LEU A 308 8.63 -29.07 -4.71
CA LEU A 308 8.80 -29.44 -3.31
C LEU A 308 10.29 -29.68 -3.00
N VAL A 309 10.81 -28.96 -2.00
CA VAL A 309 12.17 -29.13 -1.51
C VAL A 309 12.21 -29.48 -0.03
N GLU A 310 13.24 -30.21 0.36
CA GLU A 310 13.55 -30.46 1.76
C GLU A 310 14.09 -29.22 2.46
N GLY A 311 13.93 -29.17 3.78
CA GLY A 311 14.37 -28.06 4.62
C GLY A 311 13.29 -27.00 4.84
N LYS A 312 13.73 -25.76 5.10
CA LYS A 312 12.85 -24.63 5.48
C LYS A 312 13.02 -23.39 4.61
N ALA A 313 14.03 -23.35 3.75
CA ALA A 313 14.36 -22.19 2.93
C ALA A 313 13.74 -22.30 1.54
N ILE A 314 13.34 -21.16 0.97
CA ILE A 314 12.82 -21.09 -0.39
C ILE A 314 14.02 -21.07 -1.34
N LYS A 315 14.03 -21.92 -2.36
CA LYS A 315 15.05 -21.88 -3.40
C LYS A 315 14.58 -21.03 -4.57
N ILE A 316 15.43 -20.14 -5.06
CA ILE A 316 15.15 -19.34 -6.26
C ILE A 316 16.28 -19.46 -7.28
N HIS A 317 15.93 -19.26 -8.55
CA HIS A 317 16.88 -19.26 -9.64
C HIS A 317 17.83 -18.05 -9.56
N PRO A 318 19.15 -18.19 -9.75
CA PRO A 318 20.10 -17.08 -9.64
C PRO A 318 19.78 -15.88 -10.55
N LEU A 319 19.31 -16.13 -11.78
CA LEU A 319 19.01 -15.07 -12.75
C LEU A 319 17.79 -14.20 -12.40
N VAL A 320 16.95 -14.61 -11.43
CA VAL A 320 15.83 -13.75 -10.99
C VAL A 320 16.22 -12.82 -9.85
N CYS A 321 17.39 -13.03 -9.21
CA CYS A 321 17.82 -12.23 -8.07
C CYS A 321 17.97 -10.75 -8.42
N THR A 322 18.41 -10.42 -9.64
CA THR A 322 18.51 -9.04 -10.14
C THR A 322 17.15 -8.35 -10.15
N ALA A 323 16.10 -9.04 -10.61
CA ALA A 323 14.74 -8.54 -10.64
C ALA A 323 14.16 -8.29 -9.24
N PHE A 324 14.50 -9.14 -8.26
CA PHE A 324 14.09 -8.93 -6.88
C PHE A 324 15.02 -7.98 -6.10
N ASN A 325 16.14 -7.59 -6.69
CA ASN A 325 17.26 -6.92 -6.02
C ASN A 325 17.73 -7.69 -4.77
N ALA A 326 17.69 -9.02 -4.84
CA ALA A 326 17.90 -9.93 -3.72
C ALA A 326 19.31 -10.53 -3.73
N ASP A 327 19.82 -10.84 -2.55
CA ASP A 327 21.03 -11.64 -2.33
C ASP A 327 20.73 -12.80 -1.35
N PHE A 328 21.76 -13.59 -1.00
CA PHE A 328 21.61 -14.80 -0.18
C PHE A 328 22.24 -14.64 1.21
N ASP A 329 22.25 -13.44 1.77
CA ASP A 329 22.88 -13.14 3.08
C ASP A 329 21.93 -13.23 4.29
N GLY A 330 20.67 -13.57 4.04
CA GLY A 330 19.61 -13.58 5.06
C GLY A 330 18.27 -13.00 4.59
N ASP A 331 18.24 -12.50 3.35
CA ASP A 331 17.03 -12.03 2.67
C ASP A 331 15.86 -13.01 2.76
N GLN A 332 14.65 -12.45 2.87
CA GLN A 332 13.41 -13.20 3.02
C GLN A 332 12.41 -12.82 1.95
N MET A 333 11.69 -13.83 1.44
CA MET A 333 10.59 -13.62 0.51
C MET A 333 9.28 -14.11 1.09
N ALA A 334 8.21 -13.39 0.74
CA ALA A 334 6.85 -13.81 1.00
C ALA A 334 6.30 -14.61 -0.19
N VAL A 335 5.61 -15.70 0.10
CA VAL A 335 4.90 -16.56 -0.85
C VAL A 335 3.41 -16.28 -0.72
N HIS A 336 2.69 -16.19 -1.83
CA HIS A 336 1.23 -16.10 -1.85
C HIS A 336 0.65 -17.09 -2.86
N VAL A 337 -0.48 -17.70 -2.53
CA VAL A 337 -1.15 -18.69 -3.39
C VAL A 337 -2.37 -18.05 -4.08
N PRO A 338 -2.41 -17.97 -5.42
CA PRO A 338 -3.58 -17.52 -6.16
C PRO A 338 -4.71 -18.57 -6.08
N LEU A 339 -5.87 -18.21 -5.51
CA LEU A 339 -6.92 -19.18 -5.22
C LEU A 339 -7.95 -19.35 -6.35
N SER A 340 -8.31 -18.27 -7.05
CA SER A 340 -9.31 -18.35 -8.12
C SER A 340 -8.69 -18.83 -9.43
N PRO A 341 -9.44 -19.55 -10.28
CA PRO A 341 -8.93 -19.97 -11.59
C PRO A 341 -8.42 -18.81 -12.44
N GLU A 342 -9.10 -17.66 -12.40
CA GLU A 342 -8.70 -16.46 -13.14
C GLU A 342 -7.36 -15.92 -12.63
N ALA A 343 -7.15 -15.91 -11.31
CA ALA A 343 -5.89 -15.46 -10.72
C ALA A 343 -4.74 -16.43 -11.01
N GLN A 344 -5.01 -17.73 -11.07
CA GLN A 344 -4.03 -18.74 -11.46
C GLN A 344 -3.61 -18.57 -12.92
N ILE A 345 -4.59 -18.39 -13.83
CA ILE A 345 -4.32 -18.12 -15.25
C ILE A 345 -3.56 -16.80 -15.42
N GLU A 346 -3.97 -15.73 -14.73
CA GLU A 346 -3.26 -14.44 -14.76
C GLU A 346 -1.80 -14.59 -14.30
N ALA A 347 -1.57 -15.35 -13.22
CA ALA A 347 -0.23 -15.61 -12.72
C ALA A 347 0.62 -16.37 -13.74
N SER A 348 0.09 -17.43 -14.34
CA SER A 348 0.82 -18.25 -15.33
C SER A 348 1.06 -17.50 -16.66
N VAL A 349 0.10 -16.71 -17.13
CA VAL A 349 0.19 -16.04 -18.44
C VAL A 349 0.95 -14.72 -18.35
N LEU A 350 0.76 -13.91 -17.30
CA LEU A 350 1.33 -12.56 -17.23
C LEU A 350 2.50 -12.45 -16.26
N MET A 351 2.45 -13.18 -15.13
CA MET A 351 3.39 -12.95 -14.03
C MET A 351 4.53 -13.98 -13.98
N LEU A 352 4.46 -15.06 -14.75
CA LEU A 352 5.50 -16.09 -14.78
C LEU A 352 6.87 -15.46 -15.08
N SER A 353 7.90 -15.86 -14.34
CA SER A 353 9.23 -15.24 -14.44
C SER A 353 9.82 -15.32 -15.85
N SER A 354 9.52 -16.36 -16.63
CA SER A 354 9.93 -16.52 -18.03
C SER A 354 9.39 -15.44 -18.97
N ASN A 355 8.30 -14.78 -18.62
CA ASN A 355 7.69 -13.71 -19.44
C ASN A 355 8.31 -12.35 -19.11
N ASN A 356 9.06 -12.26 -18.01
CA ASN A 356 9.52 -11.02 -17.40
C ASN A 356 11.05 -10.86 -17.52
N ILE A 357 11.58 -11.11 -18.73
CA ILE A 357 13.03 -11.09 -19.02
C ILE A 357 13.54 -9.67 -19.27
N LEU A 358 12.69 -8.75 -19.77
CA LEU A 358 13.07 -7.38 -20.11
C LEU A 358 12.64 -6.36 -19.05
N SER A 359 13.46 -5.34 -18.88
CA SER A 359 13.15 -4.16 -18.08
C SER A 359 11.99 -3.38 -18.69
N PRO A 360 10.91 -3.11 -17.93
CA PRO A 360 9.82 -2.28 -18.41
C PRO A 360 10.23 -0.82 -18.67
N ALA A 361 11.34 -0.37 -18.05
CA ALA A 361 11.79 1.02 -18.13
C ALA A 361 12.71 1.27 -19.33
N SER A 362 13.59 0.32 -19.67
CA SER A 362 14.63 0.49 -20.69
C SER A 362 14.56 -0.51 -21.85
N GLY A 363 13.76 -1.57 -21.74
CA GLY A 363 13.75 -2.67 -22.70
C GLY A 363 14.99 -3.58 -22.65
N GLN A 364 15.96 -3.28 -21.79
CA GLN A 364 17.16 -4.10 -21.64
C GLN A 364 16.86 -5.40 -20.88
N PRO A 365 17.55 -6.51 -21.18
CA PRO A 365 17.43 -7.75 -20.42
C PRO A 365 17.80 -7.57 -18.95
N ILE A 366 17.02 -8.18 -18.05
CA ILE A 366 17.25 -8.20 -16.59
C ILE A 366 17.78 -9.54 -16.12
N ALA A 367 17.33 -10.64 -16.74
CA ALA A 367 17.79 -12.00 -16.44
C ALA A 367 19.18 -12.28 -17.05
N VAL A 368 20.13 -11.37 -16.81
CA VAL A 368 21.50 -11.45 -17.33
C VAL A 368 22.36 -12.20 -16.31
N PRO A 369 23.23 -13.13 -16.76
CA PRO A 369 24.21 -13.77 -15.90
C PRO A 369 25.06 -12.74 -15.15
N SER A 370 25.37 -13.02 -13.89
CA SER A 370 26.17 -12.15 -13.03
C SER A 370 27.32 -12.90 -12.37
N GLN A 371 28.37 -12.18 -11.99
CA GLN A 371 29.48 -12.67 -11.16
C GLN A 371 30.10 -13.96 -11.73
N ASP A 372 29.93 -15.08 -11.03
CA ASP A 372 30.61 -16.34 -11.28
C ASP A 372 30.28 -16.95 -12.65
N ILE A 373 29.05 -16.77 -13.14
CA ILE A 373 28.64 -17.27 -14.46
C ILE A 373 29.43 -16.53 -15.54
N VAL A 374 29.54 -15.21 -15.42
CA VAL A 374 30.30 -14.37 -16.37
C VAL A 374 31.79 -14.70 -16.29
N LEU A 375 32.33 -14.91 -15.09
CA LEU A 375 33.73 -15.28 -14.89
C LEU A 375 34.04 -16.66 -15.51
N GLY A 376 33.15 -17.63 -15.35
CA GLY A 376 33.28 -18.97 -15.93
C GLY A 376 33.29 -18.93 -17.46
N CYS A 377 32.32 -18.24 -18.07
CA CYS A 377 32.29 -18.03 -19.53
C CYS A 377 33.53 -17.29 -20.01
N TYR A 378 33.93 -16.21 -19.35
CA TYR A 378 35.13 -15.46 -19.68
C TYR A 378 36.40 -16.32 -19.61
N TYR A 379 36.54 -17.14 -18.56
CA TYR A 379 37.66 -18.06 -18.40
C TYR A 379 37.72 -19.08 -19.55
N LEU A 380 36.60 -19.74 -19.85
CA LEU A 380 36.52 -20.75 -20.92
C LEU A 380 36.81 -20.18 -22.32
N THR A 381 36.47 -18.91 -22.55
CA THR A 381 36.68 -18.26 -23.85
C THR A 381 38.10 -17.71 -24.07
N LYS A 382 38.97 -17.74 -23.03
CA LYS A 382 40.34 -17.23 -23.08
C LYS A 382 41.31 -18.23 -23.73
N GLU A 383 42.29 -17.71 -24.46
CA GLU A 383 43.40 -18.51 -25.00
C GLU A 383 44.63 -18.47 -24.10
N LYS A 384 45.35 -19.60 -24.01
CA LYS A 384 46.66 -19.70 -23.38
C LYS A 384 47.65 -20.34 -24.36
N LYS A 385 48.67 -19.58 -24.76
CA LYS A 385 49.75 -20.06 -25.64
C LYS A 385 50.71 -20.97 -24.88
N GLY A 386 51.35 -21.92 -25.57
CA GLY A 386 52.32 -22.86 -25.00
C GLY A 386 51.70 -24.00 -24.19
N THR A 387 50.41 -24.28 -24.36
CA THR A 387 49.72 -25.40 -23.68
C THR A 387 49.90 -26.71 -24.42
N LYS A 388 49.72 -27.83 -23.72
CA LYS A 388 49.77 -29.17 -24.34
C LYS A 388 48.73 -29.30 -25.45
N GLY A 389 49.15 -29.77 -26.62
CA GLY A 389 48.26 -30.02 -27.77
C GLY A 389 47.87 -28.77 -28.59
N GLU A 390 48.56 -27.64 -28.41
CA GLU A 390 48.39 -26.43 -29.20
C GLU A 390 48.46 -26.69 -30.72
N GLY A 391 47.49 -26.13 -31.46
CA GLY A 391 47.43 -26.21 -32.93
C GLY A 391 46.93 -27.53 -33.51
N ARG A 392 46.56 -28.51 -32.66
CA ARG A 392 45.92 -29.76 -33.09
C ARG A 392 44.61 -29.48 -33.82
N ALA A 393 44.34 -30.29 -34.84
CA ALA A 393 43.13 -30.21 -35.64
C ALA A 393 42.18 -31.35 -35.27
N PHE A 394 40.91 -31.04 -35.07
CA PHE A 394 39.84 -31.97 -34.70
C PHE A 394 38.75 -31.97 -35.78
N ALA A 395 38.18 -33.15 -36.05
CA ALA A 395 37.13 -33.30 -37.06
C ALA A 395 35.73 -32.96 -36.52
N GLY A 396 35.53 -33.00 -35.20
CA GLY A 396 34.29 -32.57 -34.57
C GLY A 396 34.46 -32.22 -33.09
N MET A 397 33.40 -31.67 -32.50
CA MET A 397 33.39 -31.23 -31.09
C MET A 397 33.63 -32.39 -30.11
N ASN A 398 33.09 -33.58 -30.42
CA ASN A 398 33.27 -34.77 -29.58
C ASN A 398 34.74 -35.21 -29.48
N ASP A 399 35.53 -35.04 -30.55
CA ASP A 399 36.95 -35.39 -30.54
C ASP A 399 37.74 -34.45 -29.62
N VAL A 400 37.33 -33.17 -29.54
CA VAL A 400 37.92 -32.18 -28.65
C VAL A 400 37.64 -32.55 -27.18
N ILE A 401 36.40 -32.93 -26.88
CA ILE A 401 35.99 -33.36 -25.53
C ILE A 401 36.76 -34.62 -25.13
N LEU A 402 36.85 -35.61 -26.02
CA LEU A 402 37.60 -36.84 -25.79
C LEU A 402 39.09 -36.55 -25.53
N ALA A 403 39.70 -35.65 -26.31
CA ALA A 403 41.09 -35.26 -26.11
C ALA A 403 41.30 -34.50 -24.78
N LEU A 404 40.32 -33.71 -24.34
CA LEU A 404 40.35 -33.06 -23.03
C LEU A 404 40.26 -34.08 -21.90
N GLU A 405 39.35 -35.06 -21.99
CA GLU A 405 39.18 -36.13 -21.00
C GLU A 405 40.44 -37.01 -20.87
N HIS A 406 41.13 -37.28 -21.98
CA HIS A 406 42.40 -38.00 -21.97
C HIS A 406 43.62 -37.15 -21.57
N GLY A 407 43.43 -35.86 -21.25
CA GLY A 407 44.51 -34.95 -20.84
C GLY A 407 45.52 -34.66 -21.95
N GLU A 408 45.10 -34.78 -23.21
CA GLU A 408 45.90 -34.53 -24.40
C GLU A 408 45.90 -33.04 -24.82
N VAL A 409 44.89 -32.30 -24.39
CA VAL A 409 44.76 -30.84 -24.50
C VAL A 409 44.34 -30.25 -23.15
N GLU A 410 44.63 -28.97 -22.90
CA GLU A 410 44.14 -28.22 -21.72
C GLU A 410 42.89 -27.40 -22.09
N THR A 411 42.12 -26.96 -21.09
CA THR A 411 40.88 -26.16 -21.29
C THR A 411 41.13 -24.88 -22.11
N LEU A 412 42.27 -24.22 -21.93
CA LEU A 412 42.58 -22.96 -22.64
C LEU A 412 43.44 -23.17 -23.89
N THR A 413 43.62 -24.43 -24.33
CA THR A 413 44.45 -24.77 -25.48
C THR A 413 43.81 -24.26 -26.77
N PRO A 414 44.54 -23.49 -27.60
CA PRO A 414 44.08 -23.11 -28.93
C PRO A 414 44.17 -24.31 -29.89
N VAL A 415 43.06 -24.61 -30.56
CA VAL A 415 42.86 -25.77 -31.43
C VAL A 415 42.19 -25.36 -32.73
N ARG A 416 42.32 -26.19 -33.76
CA ARG A 416 41.61 -26.06 -35.04
C ARG A 416 40.44 -27.04 -35.05
N LEU A 417 39.23 -26.56 -35.25
CA LEU A 417 38.04 -27.39 -35.28
C LEU A 417 37.41 -27.32 -36.66
N MET A 418 37.12 -28.47 -37.27
CA MET A 418 36.22 -28.52 -38.42
C MET A 418 34.78 -28.35 -37.92
N TYR A 419 34.14 -27.24 -38.30
CA TYR A 419 32.80 -26.88 -37.87
C TYR A 419 31.84 -26.80 -39.07
N THR A 420 30.61 -27.24 -38.83
CA THR A 420 29.49 -27.14 -39.76
C THR A 420 28.29 -26.63 -38.99
N GLY A 421 27.72 -25.50 -39.41
CA GLY A 421 26.59 -24.87 -38.75
C GLY A 421 26.61 -23.35 -38.86
N GLU A 422 25.82 -22.71 -38.02
CA GLU A 422 25.80 -21.26 -37.87
C GLU A 422 27.03 -20.79 -37.07
N LEU A 423 27.76 -19.82 -37.62
CA LEU A 423 28.97 -19.24 -37.05
C LEU A 423 28.85 -17.72 -37.04
N ILE A 424 29.07 -17.13 -35.87
CA ILE A 424 29.26 -15.69 -35.72
C ILE A 424 30.76 -15.47 -35.53
N ASP A 425 31.42 -14.90 -36.55
CA ASP A 425 32.86 -14.66 -36.53
C ASP A 425 33.18 -13.21 -36.16
N LEU A 426 33.30 -12.96 -34.86
CA LEU A 426 33.64 -11.64 -34.30
C LEU A 426 35.09 -11.22 -34.59
N THR A 427 35.95 -12.13 -35.08
CA THR A 427 37.37 -11.78 -35.39
C THR A 427 37.51 -10.97 -36.67
N THR A 428 36.48 -11.00 -37.52
CA THR A 428 36.47 -10.31 -38.81
C THR A 428 35.80 -8.93 -38.77
N VAL A 429 35.19 -8.59 -37.64
CA VAL A 429 34.40 -7.36 -37.45
C VAL A 429 35.28 -6.28 -36.79
N TYR A 430 34.95 -5.01 -37.01
CA TYR A 430 35.68 -3.87 -36.44
C TYR A 430 35.62 -3.82 -34.90
N ASP A 431 34.53 -4.31 -34.32
CA ASP A 431 34.32 -4.44 -32.87
C ASP A 431 34.12 -5.92 -32.55
N ASP A 432 35.05 -6.49 -31.78
CA ASP A 432 35.06 -7.89 -31.37
C ASP A 432 34.00 -8.22 -30.30
N GLN A 433 33.22 -7.22 -29.88
CA GLN A 433 32.11 -7.34 -28.93
C GLN A 433 30.74 -7.04 -29.56
N ASP A 434 30.67 -6.72 -30.85
CA ASP A 434 29.41 -6.39 -31.52
C ASP A 434 28.62 -7.64 -31.96
N VAL A 435 28.23 -8.45 -30.97
CA VAL A 435 27.45 -9.68 -31.19
C VAL A 435 26.07 -9.39 -31.79
N ILE A 436 25.51 -8.21 -31.54
CA ILE A 436 24.14 -7.84 -31.93
C ILE A 436 24.04 -7.53 -33.42
N HIS A 437 25.07 -6.90 -33.99
CA HIS A 437 25.06 -6.49 -35.40
C HIS A 437 25.91 -7.39 -36.31
N THR A 438 26.63 -8.37 -35.77
CA THR A 438 27.39 -9.32 -36.58
C THR A 438 26.47 -10.33 -37.27
N GLU A 439 26.64 -10.49 -38.59
CA GLU A 439 25.86 -11.44 -39.38
C GLU A 439 26.25 -12.90 -39.07
N VAL A 440 25.23 -13.76 -38.97
CA VAL A 440 25.41 -15.21 -38.81
C VAL A 440 25.75 -15.82 -40.16
N GLN A 441 26.90 -16.48 -40.26
CA GLN A 441 27.34 -17.18 -41.46
C GLN A 441 27.05 -18.68 -41.35
N ASN A 442 26.47 -19.28 -42.37
CA ASN A 442 26.29 -20.73 -42.44
C ASN A 442 27.52 -21.37 -43.09
N VAL A 443 28.34 -22.05 -42.29
CA VAL A 443 29.60 -22.66 -42.73
C VAL A 443 29.47 -24.17 -42.82
N LYS A 444 30.16 -24.79 -43.79
CA LYS A 444 30.17 -26.25 -43.97
C LYS A 444 31.60 -26.76 -44.07
N ASN A 445 31.98 -27.67 -43.17
CA ASN A 445 33.31 -28.25 -43.07
C ASN A 445 34.43 -27.20 -43.05
N GLN A 446 34.18 -26.03 -42.46
CA GLN A 446 35.17 -24.97 -42.38
C GLN A 446 36.04 -25.19 -41.15
N ILE A 447 37.36 -25.02 -41.30
CA ILE A 447 38.30 -25.08 -40.19
C ILE A 447 38.30 -23.72 -39.51
N ILE A 448 37.86 -23.68 -38.26
CA ILE A 448 37.89 -22.49 -37.40
C ILE A 448 38.99 -22.61 -36.36
N ASN A 449 39.62 -21.48 -36.01
CA ASN A 449 40.51 -21.39 -34.87
C ASN A 449 39.68 -21.11 -33.63
N THR A 450 39.74 -21.99 -32.63
CA THR A 450 38.98 -21.86 -31.39
C THR A 450 39.82 -22.34 -30.21
N THR A 451 39.27 -22.27 -29.00
CA THR A 451 39.88 -22.89 -27.81
C THR A 451 39.05 -24.07 -27.37
N VAL A 452 39.67 -25.04 -26.69
CA VAL A 452 38.95 -26.19 -26.11
C VAL A 452 37.80 -25.71 -25.21
N GLY A 453 38.02 -24.67 -24.42
CA GLY A 453 37.02 -24.11 -23.51
C GLY A 453 35.80 -23.53 -24.23
N ARG A 454 35.95 -22.96 -25.44
CA ARG A 454 34.81 -22.53 -26.28
C ARG A 454 34.00 -23.69 -26.85
N VAL A 455 34.58 -24.89 -26.95
CA VAL A 455 33.89 -26.10 -27.43
C VAL A 455 33.13 -26.80 -26.30
N VAL A 456 33.58 -26.62 -25.06
CA VAL A 456 32.96 -27.18 -23.85
C VAL A 456 31.77 -26.34 -23.35
N LEU A 457 31.82 -25.04 -23.61
CA LEU A 457 30.77 -24.07 -23.30
C LEU A 457 29.56 -24.30 -24.21
#